data_AF-U2STF9-F1
#
_entry.id   AF-U2STF9-F1
#
_cell.length_a   1.000
_cell.length_b   1.000
_cell.length_c   1.000
_cell.angle_alpha   90.00
_cell.angle_beta   90.00
_cell.angle_gamma   90.00
#
_symmetry.space_group_name_H-M   'P 1'
#
loop_
_entity.id
_entity.type
_entity.pdbx_description
1 polymer ?
#
loop_
_entity_poly.entity_id
_entity_poly.type
_entity_poly.pdbx_seq_one_letter_code
_entity_poly.pdbx_strand_id
1 'polypeptide(L)'
;MAKIKKDTIEANGFSIQIYTEDFKNDYISLTDIARYKSEEPFIVINNWLRSKDNIQFLGLWESIHNPNFKSIEFDRLKNEAGSNVFTLSPQKWIEKTNAIGIISKSGRYGGTFAHSDIAMEFASWISPEFKLYIIQDYKGLKLDENSRLSLGWNLNREISKINYKIHTDAIKEYLLSDLTNEQLSYRYANEADMINVALFNKRAKQWREENPKLKGNMRDYASLNEIISACQYGKLQCYSNQ
;
A
#
# COMPACT_ATOMS: atom_id res chain seq x y z
N MET A 1 1.47 -1.87 12.36
CA MET A 1 1.30 -0.44 12.00
C MET A 1 1.32 -0.37 10.50
N ALA A 2 0.26 0.12 9.85
CA ALA A 2 0.25 0.29 8.41
C ALA A 2 1.37 1.26 8.00
N LYS A 3 2.15 0.89 6.98
CA LYS A 3 3.32 1.66 6.55
C LYS A 3 2.81 2.84 5.73
N ILE A 4 2.77 4.04 6.32
CA ILE A 4 2.36 5.27 5.62
C ILE A 4 3.31 5.49 4.45
N LYS A 5 2.79 5.42 3.22
CA LYS A 5 3.55 5.78 2.02
C LYS A 5 3.32 7.26 1.76
N LYS A 6 4.41 7.99 1.52
CA LYS A 6 4.40 9.42 1.19
C LYS A 6 5.00 9.57 -0.20
N ASP A 7 4.25 10.21 -1.08
CA ASP A 7 4.65 10.56 -2.44
C ASP A 7 4.46 12.06 -2.64
N THR A 8 4.91 12.57 -3.79
CA THR A 8 4.84 13.99 -4.12
C THR A 8 4.61 14.12 -5.61
N ILE A 9 3.74 15.04 -6.00
CA ILE A 9 3.48 15.41 -7.41
C ILE A 9 3.88 16.87 -7.65
N GLU A 10 4.19 17.24 -8.90
CA GLU A 10 4.66 18.58 -9.26
C GLU A 10 3.72 19.27 -10.25
N ALA A 11 2.63 19.84 -9.74
CA ALA A 11 1.68 20.55 -10.59
C ALA A 11 2.17 21.97 -10.89
N ASN A 12 2.52 22.28 -12.14
CA ASN A 12 2.93 23.61 -12.59
C ASN A 12 4.05 24.25 -11.74
N GLY A 13 5.04 23.47 -11.34
CA GLY A 13 6.15 23.90 -10.47
C GLY A 13 5.83 23.95 -8.97
N PHE A 14 4.62 23.54 -8.55
CA PHE A 14 4.23 23.41 -7.15
C PHE A 14 4.28 21.96 -6.70
N SER A 15 5.02 21.71 -5.63
CA SER A 15 5.12 20.41 -4.99
C SER A 15 3.91 20.17 -4.08
N ILE A 16 3.15 19.10 -4.33
CA ILE A 16 1.95 18.72 -3.57
C ILE A 16 2.18 17.35 -2.94
N GLN A 17 2.05 17.28 -1.62
CA GLN A 17 2.21 16.04 -0.87
C GLN A 17 1.01 15.12 -1.03
N ILE A 18 1.29 13.83 -1.20
CA ILE A 18 0.30 12.76 -1.20
C ILE A 18 0.71 11.74 -0.15
N TYR A 19 -0.23 11.23 0.62
CA TYR A 19 0.02 10.06 1.44
C TYR A 19 -1.10 9.04 1.32
N THR A 20 -0.76 7.78 1.52
CA THR A 20 -1.73 6.69 1.68
C THR A 20 -1.43 5.90 2.94
N GLU A 21 -2.49 5.50 3.64
CA GLU A 21 -2.40 4.68 4.84
C GLU A 21 -2.75 3.21 4.56
N ASP A 22 -3.55 2.94 3.52
CA ASP A 22 -4.11 1.61 3.21
C ASP A 22 -3.87 1.15 1.76
N PHE A 23 -3.07 1.89 0.98
CA PHE A 23 -2.83 1.68 -0.46
C PHE A 23 -4.09 1.71 -1.34
N LYS A 24 -5.23 2.15 -0.80
CA LYS A 24 -6.50 2.28 -1.52
C LYS A 24 -6.97 3.72 -1.59
N ASN A 25 -6.85 4.42 -0.46
CA ASN A 25 -7.27 5.80 -0.31
C ASN A 25 -6.03 6.69 -0.28
N ASP A 26 -5.92 7.53 -1.30
CA ASP A 26 -4.87 8.55 -1.38
C ASP A 26 -5.39 9.88 -0.83
N TYR A 27 -4.60 10.50 0.02
CA TYR A 27 -4.87 11.79 0.61
C TYR A 27 -3.89 12.83 0.06
N ILE A 28 -4.44 13.85 -0.57
CA ILE A 28 -3.69 14.93 -1.21
C ILE A 28 -3.75 16.18 -0.32
N SER A 29 -2.63 16.89 -0.20
CA SER A 29 -2.50 18.09 0.61
C SER A 29 -3.32 19.25 0.04
N LEU A 30 -4.43 19.60 0.68
CA LEU A 30 -5.19 20.82 0.37
C LEU A 30 -4.38 22.06 0.68
N THR A 31 -3.52 21.99 1.71
CA THR A 31 -2.65 23.11 2.08
C THR A 31 -1.67 23.45 0.96
N ASP A 32 -1.06 22.45 0.31
CA ASP A 32 -0.14 22.70 -0.80
C ASP A 32 -0.88 23.18 -2.06
N ILE A 33 -2.07 22.64 -2.35
CA ILE A 33 -2.92 23.14 -3.44
C ILE A 33 -3.32 24.60 -3.19
N ALA A 34 -3.68 24.96 -1.96
CA ALA A 34 -4.10 26.31 -1.60
C ALA A 34 -2.96 27.34 -1.71
N ARG A 35 -1.70 26.93 -1.53
CA ARG A 35 -0.53 27.80 -1.72
C ARG A 35 -0.38 28.33 -3.13
N TYR A 36 -0.94 27.63 -4.12
CA TYR A 36 -1.03 28.14 -5.49
C TYR A 36 -1.77 29.49 -5.56
N LYS A 37 -2.74 29.71 -4.65
CA LYS A 37 -3.59 30.90 -4.66
C LYS A 37 -3.19 31.96 -3.64
N SER A 38 -2.69 31.56 -2.47
CA SER A 38 -2.39 32.47 -1.35
C SER A 38 -1.33 31.91 -0.41
N GLU A 39 -0.53 32.79 0.18
CA GLU A 39 0.41 32.48 1.27
C GLU A 39 -0.30 32.06 2.58
N GLU A 40 -1.62 32.29 2.67
CA GLU A 40 -2.46 31.90 3.81
C GLU A 40 -3.42 30.75 3.44
N PRO A 41 -2.92 29.52 3.23
CA PRO A 41 -3.71 28.40 2.71
C PRO A 41 -4.88 28.00 3.62
N PHE A 42 -4.73 28.18 4.93
CA PHE A 42 -5.80 27.90 5.90
C PHE A 42 -7.06 28.74 5.66
N ILE A 43 -6.89 30.01 5.28
CA ILE A 43 -8.02 30.89 4.98
C ILE A 43 -8.71 30.45 3.69
N VAL A 44 -7.95 30.06 2.68
CA VAL A 44 -8.48 29.56 1.40
C VAL A 44 -9.35 28.32 1.64
N ILE A 45 -8.87 27.37 2.44
CA ILE A 45 -9.61 26.14 2.78
C ILE A 45 -10.89 26.46 3.57
N ASN A 46 -10.83 27.37 4.55
CA ASN A 46 -12.02 27.78 5.29
C ASN A 46 -13.05 28.48 4.40
N ASN A 47 -12.60 29.28 3.43
CA ASN A 47 -13.49 29.94 2.47
C ASN A 47 -14.16 28.94 1.54
N TRP A 48 -13.45 27.91 1.10
CA TRP A 48 -14.03 26.81 0.33
C TRP A 48 -15.15 26.10 1.11
N LEU A 49 -14.95 25.87 2.41
CA LEU A 49 -15.95 25.28 3.31
C LEU A 49 -17.13 26.22 3.66
N ARG A 50 -17.16 27.47 3.19
CA ARG A 50 -18.34 28.35 3.36
C ARG A 50 -19.44 28.09 2.34
N SER A 51 -19.06 27.61 1.16
CA SER A 51 -20.01 27.40 0.06
C SER A 51 -20.93 26.22 0.36
N LYS A 52 -22.23 26.45 0.17
CA LYS A 52 -23.25 25.41 0.35
C LYS A 52 -23.05 24.23 -0.60
N ASP A 53 -22.66 24.50 -1.84
CA ASP A 53 -22.44 23.48 -2.86
C ASP A 53 -21.26 22.57 -2.48
N ASN A 54 -20.17 23.16 -1.98
CA ASN A 54 -18.99 22.42 -1.52
C ASN A 54 -19.32 21.56 -0.30
N ILE A 55 -20.10 22.08 0.65
CA ILE A 55 -20.56 21.31 1.81
C ILE A 55 -21.48 20.16 1.39
N GLN A 56 -22.36 20.40 0.42
CA GLN A 56 -23.22 19.35 -0.12
C GLN A 56 -22.41 18.25 -0.80
N PHE A 57 -21.40 18.61 -1.60
CA PHE A 57 -20.49 17.65 -2.22
C PHE A 57 -19.74 16.82 -1.17
N LEU A 58 -19.17 17.46 -0.15
CA LEU A 58 -18.49 16.78 0.95
C LEU A 58 -19.43 15.81 1.67
N GLY A 59 -20.64 16.25 2.02
CA GLY A 59 -21.60 15.39 2.70
C GLY A 59 -22.09 14.22 1.86
N LEU A 60 -22.21 14.39 0.54
CA LEU A 60 -22.52 13.29 -0.38
C LEU A 60 -21.38 12.28 -0.43
N TRP A 61 -20.15 12.74 -0.58
CA TRP A 61 -18.97 11.87 -0.59
C TRP A 61 -18.88 11.07 0.70
N GLU A 62 -19.05 11.72 1.86
CA GLU A 62 -19.05 11.04 3.16
C GLU A 62 -20.19 10.03 3.29
N SER A 63 -21.41 10.38 2.85
CA SER A 63 -22.56 9.47 2.95
C SER A 63 -22.36 8.17 2.16
N ILE A 64 -21.55 8.21 1.09
CA ILE A 64 -21.24 7.04 0.26
C ILE A 64 -20.10 6.20 0.87
N HIS A 65 -19.08 6.85 1.44
CA HIS A 65 -17.82 6.19 1.81
C HIS A 65 -17.62 6.00 3.32
N ASN A 66 -18.43 6.63 4.16
CA ASN A 66 -18.28 6.66 5.62
C ASN A 66 -19.54 6.15 6.34
N PRO A 67 -19.55 4.88 6.79
CA PRO A 67 -20.67 4.31 7.54
C PRO A 67 -20.96 5.01 8.87
N ASN A 68 -19.98 5.71 9.46
CA ASN A 68 -20.11 6.38 10.75
C ASN A 68 -20.39 7.90 10.61
N PHE A 69 -20.79 8.34 9.43
CA PHE A 69 -21.09 9.74 9.15
C PHE A 69 -22.34 10.21 9.89
N LYS A 70 -22.26 11.37 10.55
CA LYS A 70 -23.38 11.95 11.31
C LYS A 70 -24.27 12.81 10.41
N SER A 71 -25.18 12.17 9.66
CA SER A 71 -26.06 12.85 8.69
C SER A 71 -26.91 13.97 9.30
N ILE A 72 -27.37 13.82 10.55
CA ILE A 72 -28.18 14.85 11.23
C ILE A 72 -27.37 16.14 11.48
N GLU A 73 -26.12 16.00 11.95
CA GLU A 73 -25.25 17.17 12.17
C GLU A 73 -24.81 17.79 10.85
N PHE A 74 -24.61 16.96 9.82
CA PHE A 74 -24.38 17.44 8.46
C PHE A 74 -25.55 18.28 7.94
N ASP A 75 -26.80 17.84 8.08
CA ASP A 75 -27.96 18.59 7.61
C ASP A 75 -28.08 19.96 8.28
N ARG A 76 -27.75 20.07 9.57
CA ARG A 76 -27.66 21.36 10.27
C ARG A 76 -26.60 22.27 9.65
N LEU A 77 -25.39 21.76 9.43
CA LEU A 77 -24.30 22.51 8.80
C LEU A 77 -24.66 22.94 7.36
N LYS A 78 -25.29 22.06 6.58
CA LYS A 78 -25.74 22.33 5.21
C LYS A 78 -26.80 23.44 5.17
N ASN A 79 -27.67 23.52 6.17
CA ASN A 79 -28.70 24.56 6.27
C ASN A 79 -28.11 25.92 6.67
N GLU A 80 -27.08 25.94 7.51
CA GLU A 80 -26.36 27.16 7.90
C GLU A 80 -25.38 27.68 6.82
N ALA A 81 -24.89 26.76 5.98
CA ALA A 81 -23.92 27.05 4.93
C ALA A 81 -24.43 28.08 3.90
N GLY A 82 -23.52 28.92 3.42
CA GLY A 82 -23.82 30.02 2.49
C GLY A 82 -24.30 31.31 3.16
N SER A 83 -24.56 31.34 4.48
CA SER A 83 -24.83 32.61 5.18
C SER A 83 -23.54 33.40 5.44
N ASN A 84 -23.62 34.73 5.48
CA ASN A 84 -22.44 35.60 5.67
C ASN A 84 -21.70 35.34 6.99
N VAL A 85 -22.44 34.95 8.03
CA VAL A 85 -21.91 34.64 9.37
C VAL A 85 -21.38 33.21 9.48
N PHE A 86 -21.63 32.35 8.48
CA PHE A 86 -21.21 30.96 8.53
C PHE A 86 -19.69 30.85 8.41
N THR A 87 -19.11 30.16 9.39
CA THR A 87 -17.68 29.84 9.43
C THR A 87 -17.50 28.38 9.84
N LEU A 88 -16.78 27.63 9.02
CA LEU A 88 -16.47 26.23 9.27
C LEU A 88 -15.01 25.97 8.94
N SER A 89 -14.29 25.39 9.89
CA SER A 89 -12.93 24.91 9.69
C SER A 89 -12.91 23.40 9.40
N PRO A 90 -11.86 22.86 8.76
CA PRO A 90 -11.70 21.43 8.55
C PRO A 90 -11.83 20.61 9.84
N GLN A 91 -11.22 21.07 10.94
CA GLN A 91 -11.32 20.40 12.24
C GLN A 91 -12.76 20.37 12.75
N LYS A 92 -13.47 21.50 12.70
CA LYS A 92 -14.87 21.58 13.15
C LYS A 92 -15.80 20.73 12.28
N TRP A 93 -15.53 20.63 10.98
CA TRP A 93 -16.23 19.71 10.08
C TRP A 93 -16.06 18.26 10.55
N ILE A 94 -14.80 17.81 10.70
CA ILE A 94 -14.45 16.45 11.12
C ILE A 94 -15.09 16.11 12.47
N GLU A 95 -14.95 16.98 13.47
CA GLU A 95 -15.49 16.75 14.82
C GLU A 95 -17.02 16.63 14.83
N LYS A 96 -17.72 17.50 14.10
CA LYS A 96 -19.18 17.51 14.08
C LYS A 96 -19.78 16.36 13.29
N THR A 97 -19.20 16.02 12.14
CA THR A 97 -19.80 15.05 11.21
C THR A 97 -19.15 13.66 11.26
N ASN A 98 -18.04 13.51 11.99
CA ASN A 98 -17.20 12.32 11.96
C ASN A 98 -16.68 11.99 10.55
N ALA A 99 -16.39 13.03 9.78
CA ALA A 99 -15.90 12.92 8.40
C ALA A 99 -14.52 12.23 8.33
N ILE A 100 -14.34 11.40 7.31
CA ILE A 100 -13.06 10.71 7.03
C ILE A 100 -12.36 11.26 5.78
N GLY A 101 -13.09 11.90 4.89
CA GLY A 101 -12.60 12.40 3.62
C GLY A 101 -11.70 13.63 3.74
N ILE A 102 -11.73 14.33 4.86
CA ILE A 102 -10.78 15.41 5.20
C ILE A 102 -10.05 15.04 6.48
N ILE A 103 -8.73 15.23 6.49
CA ILE A 103 -7.87 14.99 7.64
C ILE A 103 -7.08 16.27 7.92
N SER A 104 -7.17 16.77 9.15
CA SER A 104 -6.43 17.96 9.58
C SER A 104 -5.46 17.60 10.68
N LYS A 105 -4.16 17.68 10.39
CA LYS A 105 -3.07 17.38 11.34
C LYS A 105 -2.38 18.68 11.76
N SER A 106 -2.16 18.88 13.06
CA SER A 106 -1.40 20.01 13.59
C SER A 106 0.10 19.65 13.71
N GLY A 107 1.00 20.65 13.61
CA GLY A 107 2.44 20.49 13.88
C GLY A 107 3.35 20.80 12.69
N ARG A 108 4.66 20.52 12.83
CA ARG A 108 5.72 20.85 11.86
C ARG A 108 5.56 20.21 10.48
N TYR A 109 4.88 19.05 10.43
CA TYR A 109 4.46 18.37 9.19
C TYR A 109 2.94 18.28 9.12
N GLY A 110 2.26 19.24 9.76
CA GLY A 110 0.82 19.38 9.76
C GLY A 110 0.32 19.99 8.45
N GLY A 111 -0.99 19.95 8.28
CA GLY A 111 -1.67 20.38 7.09
C GLY A 111 -3.08 19.81 7.04
N THR A 112 -3.87 20.31 6.11
CA THR A 112 -5.16 19.73 5.76
C THR A 112 -4.99 18.90 4.50
N PHE A 113 -5.39 17.65 4.58
CA PHE A 113 -5.38 16.70 3.48
C PHE A 113 -6.80 16.25 3.22
N ALA A 114 -7.09 15.84 2.00
CA ALA A 114 -8.36 15.24 1.67
C ALA A 114 -8.20 14.08 0.70
N HIS A 115 -9.19 13.20 0.69
CA HIS A 115 -9.29 12.14 -0.30
C HIS A 115 -9.13 12.70 -1.72
N SER A 116 -8.52 11.93 -2.62
CA SER A 116 -8.23 12.32 -4.00
C SER A 116 -9.42 13.01 -4.70
N ASP A 117 -10.63 12.44 -4.68
CA ASP A 117 -11.84 13.05 -5.27
C ASP A 117 -12.14 14.44 -4.69
N ILE A 118 -12.05 14.57 -3.37
CA ILE A 118 -12.33 15.81 -2.64
C ILE A 118 -11.26 16.86 -2.96
N ALA A 119 -9.99 16.45 -3.04
CA ALA A 119 -8.90 17.33 -3.41
C ALA A 119 -9.01 17.82 -4.86
N MET A 120 -9.50 16.98 -5.78
CA MET A 120 -9.75 17.38 -7.16
C MET A 120 -10.90 18.39 -7.26
N GLU A 121 -11.93 18.26 -6.42
CA GLU A 121 -13.01 19.25 -6.34
C GLU A 121 -12.52 20.58 -5.77
N PHE A 122 -11.70 20.53 -4.71
CA PHE A 122 -11.04 21.72 -4.17
C PHE A 122 -10.16 22.42 -5.20
N ALA A 123 -9.35 21.67 -5.95
CA ALA A 123 -8.54 22.21 -7.04
C ALA A 123 -9.41 22.86 -8.13
N SER A 124 -10.57 22.26 -8.45
CA SER A 124 -11.56 22.82 -9.39
C SER A 124 -12.05 24.19 -8.96
N TRP A 125 -12.33 24.34 -7.65
CA TRP A 125 -12.78 25.59 -7.08
C TRP A 125 -11.68 26.66 -7.06
N ILE A 126 -10.41 26.27 -6.88
CA ILE A 126 -9.26 27.19 -6.94
C ILE A 126 -8.98 27.66 -8.37
N SER A 127 -8.80 26.72 -9.29
CA SER A 127 -8.49 26.99 -10.70
C SER A 127 -8.70 25.73 -11.53
N PRO A 128 -9.60 25.76 -12.53
CA PRO A 128 -9.79 24.66 -13.48
C PRO A 128 -8.49 24.28 -14.22
N GLU A 129 -7.64 25.27 -14.53
CA GLU A 129 -6.34 25.04 -15.16
C GLU A 129 -5.40 24.25 -14.22
N PHE A 130 -5.29 24.70 -12.96
CA PHE A 130 -4.42 24.05 -11.98
C PHE A 130 -4.86 22.62 -11.68
N LYS A 131 -6.19 22.37 -11.64
CA LYS A 131 -6.75 21.03 -11.54
C LYS A 131 -6.26 20.10 -12.64
N LEU A 132 -6.15 20.55 -13.89
CA LEU A 132 -5.70 19.71 -15.00
C LEU A 132 -4.24 19.26 -14.82
N TYR A 133 -3.36 20.14 -14.35
CA TYR A 133 -1.98 19.77 -14.00
C TYR A 133 -1.94 18.72 -12.88
N ILE A 134 -2.72 18.91 -11.82
CA ILE A 134 -2.81 17.93 -10.71
C ILE A 134 -3.32 16.58 -11.22
N ILE A 135 -4.36 16.55 -12.07
CA ILE A 135 -4.91 15.32 -12.64
C ILE A 135 -3.86 14.60 -13.50
N GLN A 136 -3.14 15.33 -14.34
CA GLN A 136 -2.13 14.75 -15.22
C GLN A 136 -1.03 14.06 -14.43
N ASP A 137 -0.47 14.75 -13.44
CA ASP A 137 0.62 14.21 -12.62
C ASP A 137 0.16 13.09 -11.72
N TYR A 138 -1.03 13.21 -11.12
CA TYR A 138 -1.61 12.16 -10.28
C TYR A 138 -1.83 10.86 -11.09
N LYS A 139 -2.33 10.98 -12.33
CA LYS A 139 -2.45 9.82 -13.24
C LYS A 139 -1.09 9.23 -13.58
N GLY A 140 -0.09 10.08 -13.85
CA GLY A 140 1.29 9.65 -14.09
C GLY A 140 1.86 8.83 -12.93
N LEU A 141 1.69 9.33 -11.69
CA LEU A 141 2.11 8.65 -10.48
C LEU A 141 1.44 7.27 -10.34
N LYS A 142 0.12 7.19 -10.55
CA LYS A 142 -0.64 5.94 -10.45
C LYS A 142 -0.28 4.93 -11.53
N LEU A 143 0.05 5.39 -12.74
CA LEU A 143 0.55 4.54 -13.81
C LEU A 143 1.94 4.00 -13.48
N ASP A 144 2.85 4.82 -12.95
CA ASP A 144 4.18 4.37 -12.54
C ASP A 144 4.08 3.33 -11.41
N GLU A 145 3.26 3.57 -10.39
CA GLU A 145 2.97 2.61 -9.32
C GLU A 145 2.50 1.26 -9.87
N ASN A 146 1.50 1.28 -10.75
CA ASN A 146 0.98 0.07 -11.39
C ASN A 146 2.03 -0.63 -12.26
N SER A 147 2.83 0.14 -13.00
CA SER A 147 3.89 -0.40 -13.84
C SER A 147 4.96 -1.11 -13.00
N ARG A 148 5.40 -0.51 -11.89
CA ARG A 148 6.38 -1.09 -10.95
C ARG A 148 5.85 -2.37 -10.31
N LEU A 149 4.58 -2.39 -9.91
CA LEU A 149 3.93 -3.59 -9.39
C LEU A 149 3.90 -4.71 -10.44
N SER A 150 3.55 -4.38 -11.69
CA SER A 150 3.54 -5.34 -12.80
C SER A 150 4.94 -5.86 -13.16
N LEU A 151 5.96 -4.99 -13.10
CA LEU A 151 7.35 -5.33 -13.41
C LEU A 151 7.91 -6.31 -12.37
N GLY A 152 7.66 -6.06 -11.08
CA GLY A 152 8.03 -6.97 -10.00
C GLY A 152 7.37 -8.34 -10.15
N TRP A 153 6.09 -8.37 -10.53
CA TRP A 153 5.36 -9.61 -10.77
C TRP A 153 5.92 -10.40 -11.96
N ASN A 154 6.21 -9.72 -13.07
CA ASN A 154 6.82 -10.32 -14.26
C ASN A 154 8.24 -10.83 -13.97
N LEU A 155 9.05 -10.07 -13.24
CA LEU A 155 10.39 -10.46 -12.83
C LEU A 155 10.36 -11.74 -11.99
N ASN A 156 9.47 -11.81 -10.99
CA ASN A 156 9.32 -13.01 -10.16
C ASN A 156 8.93 -14.24 -10.99
N ARG A 157 8.10 -14.05 -12.02
CA ARG A 157 7.70 -15.11 -12.94
C ARG A 157 8.86 -15.59 -13.81
N GLU A 158 9.65 -14.67 -14.37
CA GLU A 158 10.82 -15.02 -15.18
C GLU A 158 11.93 -15.68 -14.34
N ILE A 159 12.21 -15.18 -13.13
CA ILE A 159 13.14 -15.83 -12.18
C ILE A 159 12.66 -17.26 -11.88
N SER A 160 11.36 -17.44 -11.65
CA SER A 160 10.79 -18.76 -11.39
C SER A 160 11.00 -19.71 -12.59
N LYS A 161 10.76 -19.25 -13.83
CA LYS A 161 10.99 -20.06 -15.05
C LYS A 161 12.46 -20.44 -15.22
N ILE A 162 13.37 -19.48 -15.04
CA ILE A 162 14.82 -19.71 -15.13
C ILE A 162 15.24 -20.74 -14.09
N ASN A 163 14.78 -20.60 -12.84
CA ASN A 163 15.06 -21.56 -11.78
C ASN A 163 14.54 -22.95 -12.12
N TYR A 164 13.28 -23.08 -12.56
CA TYR A 164 12.73 -24.37 -13.00
C TYR A 164 13.57 -25.02 -14.09
N LYS A 165 14.07 -24.24 -15.05
CA LYS A 165 14.93 -24.75 -16.14
C LYS A 165 16.28 -25.22 -15.61
N ILE A 166 16.98 -24.39 -14.82
CA ILE A 166 18.27 -24.74 -14.21
C ILE A 166 18.15 -26.02 -13.38
N HIS A 167 17.10 -26.14 -12.57
CA HIS A 167 16.89 -27.34 -11.75
C HIS A 167 16.54 -28.57 -12.59
N THR A 168 15.72 -28.42 -13.64
CA THR A 168 15.41 -29.53 -14.56
C THR A 168 16.66 -30.01 -15.28
N ASP A 169 17.51 -29.08 -15.73
CA ASP A 169 18.76 -29.40 -16.42
C ASP A 169 19.73 -30.08 -15.45
N ALA A 170 19.85 -29.61 -14.20
CA ALA A 170 20.67 -30.26 -13.17
C ALA A 170 20.16 -31.68 -12.82
N ILE A 171 18.84 -31.90 -12.72
CA ILE A 171 18.29 -33.24 -12.50
C ILE A 171 18.60 -34.16 -13.68
N LYS A 172 18.46 -33.66 -14.92
CA LYS A 172 18.78 -34.45 -16.12
C LYS A 172 20.26 -34.78 -16.22
N GLU A 173 21.13 -33.85 -15.85
CA GLU A 173 22.58 -33.99 -15.96
C GLU A 173 23.17 -34.88 -14.87
N TYR A 174 22.72 -34.73 -13.61
CA TYR A 174 23.35 -35.37 -12.46
C TYR A 174 22.54 -36.51 -11.84
N LEU A 175 21.22 -36.56 -12.04
CA LEU A 175 20.35 -37.60 -11.45
C LEU A 175 19.99 -38.73 -12.43
N LEU A 176 20.12 -38.49 -13.74
CA LEU A 176 19.86 -39.50 -14.80
C LEU A 176 21.14 -40.14 -15.36
N SER A 177 22.32 -39.65 -14.97
CA SER A 177 23.58 -40.37 -15.18
C SER A 177 23.60 -41.62 -14.29
N ASP A 178 24.20 -42.72 -14.76
CA ASP A 178 24.23 -44.03 -14.08
C ASP A 178 24.64 -43.92 -12.60
N LEU A 179 23.64 -43.87 -11.72
CA LEU A 179 23.82 -43.81 -10.27
C LEU A 179 24.39 -45.15 -9.79
N THR A 180 25.36 -45.12 -8.89
CA THR A 180 25.93 -46.35 -8.31
C THR A 180 24.90 -47.10 -7.45
N ASN A 181 25.08 -48.41 -7.27
CA ASN A 181 24.18 -49.23 -6.43
C ASN A 181 24.05 -48.72 -4.99
N GLU A 182 25.06 -48.04 -4.44
CA GLU A 182 24.99 -47.34 -3.15
C GLU A 182 24.05 -46.12 -3.21
N GLN A 183 24.10 -45.32 -4.28
CA GLN A 183 23.21 -44.17 -4.48
C GLN A 183 21.75 -44.60 -4.69
N LEU A 184 21.52 -45.72 -5.38
CA LEU A 184 20.20 -46.35 -5.54
C LEU A 184 19.65 -46.95 -4.23
N SER A 185 20.52 -47.31 -3.27
CA SER A 185 20.12 -47.82 -1.96
C SER A 185 19.49 -46.75 -1.06
N TYR A 186 19.74 -45.45 -1.35
CA TYR A 186 19.02 -44.31 -0.76
C TYR A 186 17.61 -44.13 -1.36
N ARG A 187 16.94 -45.23 -1.72
CA ARG A 187 15.55 -45.23 -2.19
C ARG A 187 14.62 -44.68 -1.09
N TYR A 188 14.42 -43.37 -1.14
CA TYR A 188 13.35 -42.57 -0.53
C TYR A 188 13.05 -42.82 0.96
N ALA A 189 14.01 -42.49 1.83
CA ALA A 189 13.69 -42.15 3.22
C ALA A 189 13.19 -40.69 3.28
N ASN A 190 11.95 -40.47 2.82
CA ASN A 190 11.21 -39.20 2.78
C ASN A 190 11.88 -38.07 1.95
N GLU A 191 11.28 -37.70 0.81
CA GLU A 191 11.74 -36.61 -0.08
C GLU A 191 12.11 -35.32 0.69
N ALA A 192 11.33 -35.01 1.74
CA ALA A 192 11.55 -33.87 2.61
C ALA A 192 12.92 -33.85 3.31
N ASP A 193 13.42 -35.01 3.76
CA ASP A 193 14.71 -35.08 4.46
C ASP A 193 15.89 -35.06 3.49
N MET A 194 15.72 -35.56 2.27
CA MET A 194 16.73 -35.41 1.21
C MET A 194 16.97 -33.94 0.86
N ILE A 195 15.88 -33.16 0.73
CA ILE A 195 15.96 -31.71 0.49
C ILE A 195 16.62 -31.01 1.67
N ASN A 196 16.28 -31.40 2.91
CA ASN A 196 16.87 -30.79 4.09
C ASN A 196 18.38 -31.08 4.19
N VAL A 197 18.82 -32.29 3.83
CA VAL A 197 20.26 -32.63 3.78
C VAL A 197 20.96 -31.88 2.65
N ALA A 198 20.34 -31.75 1.48
CA ALA A 198 20.92 -31.00 0.37
C ALA A 198 21.07 -29.50 0.67
N LEU A 199 20.11 -28.91 1.39
CA LEU A 199 20.10 -27.47 1.69
C LEU A 199 20.84 -27.11 2.97
N PHE A 200 20.76 -27.95 4.01
CA PHE A 200 21.22 -27.61 5.36
C PHE A 200 22.25 -28.61 5.91
N ASN A 201 22.67 -29.59 5.11
CA ASN A 201 23.58 -30.67 5.49
C ASN A 201 23.14 -31.47 6.73
N LYS A 202 21.85 -31.41 7.09
CA LYS A 202 21.28 -32.03 8.29
C LYS A 202 19.85 -32.50 8.03
N ARG A 203 19.47 -33.60 8.67
CA ARG A 203 18.06 -34.05 8.72
C ARG A 203 17.27 -33.24 9.73
N ALA A 204 15.94 -33.16 9.56
CA ALA A 204 15.09 -32.40 10.48
C ALA A 204 15.20 -32.88 11.94
N LYS A 205 15.42 -34.18 12.15
CA LYS A 205 15.63 -34.78 13.48
C LYS A 205 16.95 -34.30 14.12
N GLN A 206 18.04 -34.30 13.37
CA GLN A 206 19.36 -33.86 13.84
C GLN A 206 19.35 -32.38 14.22
N TRP A 207 18.69 -31.55 13.42
CA TRP A 207 18.56 -30.13 13.72
C TRP A 207 17.79 -29.87 15.04
N ARG A 208 16.73 -30.64 15.32
CA ARG A 208 15.97 -30.54 16.59
C ARG A 208 16.81 -30.97 17.80
N GLU A 209 17.62 -32.02 17.65
CA GLU A 209 18.50 -32.51 18.72
C GLU A 209 19.60 -31.50 19.07
N GLU A 210 20.13 -30.79 18.08
CA GLU A 210 21.14 -29.74 18.27
C GLU A 210 20.57 -28.41 18.77
N ASN A 211 19.28 -28.13 18.51
CA ASN A 211 18.62 -26.86 18.84
C ASN A 211 17.41 -27.03 19.79
N PRO A 212 17.57 -27.64 20.98
CA PRO A 212 16.46 -27.95 21.87
C PRO A 212 15.78 -26.70 22.48
N LYS A 213 16.41 -25.53 22.39
CA LYS A 213 15.90 -24.25 22.92
C LYS A 213 15.20 -23.39 21.87
N LEU A 214 15.30 -23.71 20.58
CA LEU A 214 14.68 -22.95 19.49
C LEU A 214 13.28 -23.50 19.20
N LYS A 215 12.29 -22.61 19.08
CA LYS A 215 10.90 -22.97 18.77
C LYS A 215 10.67 -22.84 17.26
N GLY A 216 10.36 -23.95 16.59
CA GLY A 216 10.02 -23.95 15.16
C GLY A 216 10.67 -25.12 14.41
N ASN A 217 10.68 -25.00 13.09
CA ASN A 217 11.37 -25.92 12.18
C ASN A 217 12.66 -25.26 11.65
N MET A 218 13.61 -26.06 11.18
CA MET A 218 14.88 -25.58 10.60
C MET A 218 14.68 -24.57 9.48
N ARG A 219 13.56 -24.65 8.76
CA ARG A 219 13.17 -23.75 7.66
C ARG A 219 12.78 -22.35 8.11
N ASP A 220 12.36 -22.19 9.38
CA ASP A 220 12.02 -20.89 9.96
C ASP A 220 13.28 -20.04 10.22
N TYR A 221 14.45 -20.68 10.17
CA TYR A 221 15.76 -20.08 10.43
C TYR A 221 16.68 -20.10 9.19
N ALA A 222 16.12 -20.47 8.03
CA ALA A 222 16.84 -20.56 6.77
C ALA A 222 16.93 -19.19 6.07
N SER A 223 17.96 -18.99 5.26
CA SER A 223 18.07 -17.81 4.40
C SER A 223 16.97 -17.81 3.33
N LEU A 224 16.65 -16.65 2.78
CA LEU A 224 15.59 -16.50 1.77
C LEU A 224 15.80 -17.45 0.57
N ASN A 225 17.04 -17.65 0.13
CA ASN A 225 17.40 -18.54 -0.98
C ASN A 225 17.16 -20.02 -0.64
N GLU A 226 17.42 -20.42 0.61
CA GLU A 226 17.21 -21.79 1.11
C GLU A 226 15.72 -22.07 1.34
N ILE A 227 14.94 -21.09 1.79
CA ILE A 227 13.47 -21.18 1.92
C ILE A 227 12.83 -21.34 0.53
N ILE A 228 13.26 -20.55 -0.46
CA ILE A 228 12.77 -20.63 -1.84
C ILE A 228 13.06 -22.02 -2.42
N SER A 229 14.27 -22.53 -2.21
CA SER A 229 14.66 -23.87 -2.64
C SER A 229 13.83 -24.96 -1.93
N ALA A 230 13.61 -24.86 -0.61
CA ALA A 230 12.85 -25.85 0.17
C ALA A 230 11.34 -25.86 -0.14
N CYS A 231 10.74 -24.70 -0.44
CA CYS A 231 9.32 -24.56 -0.78
C CYS A 231 8.98 -25.17 -2.15
N GLN A 232 9.94 -25.28 -3.06
CA GLN A 232 9.70 -25.70 -4.45
C GLN A 232 9.72 -27.22 -4.66
N TYR A 233 10.43 -27.97 -3.81
CA TYR A 233 10.47 -29.44 -3.89
C TYR A 233 9.35 -30.13 -3.11
N GLY A 234 8.81 -29.50 -2.06
CA GLY A 234 7.67 -30.04 -1.31
C GLY A 234 6.36 -29.59 -1.95
N LYS A 235 5.64 -30.48 -2.61
CA LYS A 235 4.29 -30.21 -3.18
C LYS A 235 3.20 -29.93 -2.11
N LEU A 236 3.56 -29.51 -0.89
CA LEU A 236 2.68 -29.31 0.26
C LEU A 236 3.08 -28.06 1.06
N GLN A 237 2.15 -27.10 1.10
CA GLN A 237 2.03 -26.01 2.07
C GLN A 237 3.18 -24.99 2.16
N CYS A 238 3.31 -24.14 1.14
CA CYS A 238 3.75 -22.76 1.35
C CYS A 238 2.52 -21.88 1.54
N TYR A 239 1.73 -22.18 2.58
CA TYR A 239 0.83 -21.20 3.20
C TYR A 239 1.49 -20.79 4.51
N SER A 240 2.04 -19.58 4.54
CA SER A 240 2.23 -18.87 5.80
C SER A 240 0.86 -18.69 6.42
N ASN A 241 0.67 -19.18 7.65
CA ASN A 241 -0.45 -18.81 8.49
C ASN A 241 -0.57 -17.28 8.56
N GLN A 242 -1.58 -16.74 7.90
CA GLN A 242 -2.40 -15.60 8.32
C GLN A 242 -3.85 -15.93 8.01
#